data_AF-A0A9E0PGI9-F1
#
_entry.id   AF-A0A9E0PGI9-F1
#
_cell.length_a   1.000
_cell.length_b   1.000
_cell.length_c   1.000
_cell.angle_alpha   90.00
_cell.angle_beta   90.00
_cell.angle_gamma   90.00
#
_symmetry.space_group_name_H-M   'P 1'
#
loop_
_entity.id
_entity.type
_entity.pdbx_description
1 polymer ?
#
loop_
_entity_poly.entity_id
_entity_poly.type
_entity_poly.pdbx_seq_one_letter_code
_entity_poly.pdbx_strand_id
1 'polypeptide(L)'
;MFKTILAAALALVMVSCAPAPPPPIVSAAGPDVAACTAKGGTVRPVCRMQRPACVIAYADAGKSCSDKSDCLGRCLYQGEAPQAVGLVGAG
;
A
#
# COMPACT_ATOMS: atom_id res chain seq x y z
N MET A 1 -51.01 -3.61 -4.41
CA MET A 1 -50.17 -3.76 -5.62
C MET A 1 -48.92 -2.86 -5.58
N PHE A 2 -48.99 -1.57 -5.21
CA PHE A 2 -47.78 -0.73 -5.04
C PHE A 2 -46.84 -1.19 -3.91
N LYS A 3 -47.40 -1.67 -2.79
CA LYS A 3 -46.64 -2.14 -1.62
C LYS A 3 -45.78 -3.40 -1.87
N THR A 4 -46.14 -4.22 -2.86
CA THR A 4 -45.37 -5.41 -3.23
C THR A 4 -44.19 -5.08 -4.14
N ILE A 5 -44.25 -3.97 -4.88
CA ILE A 5 -43.14 -3.50 -5.74
C ILE A 5 -42.01 -2.90 -4.89
N LEU A 6 -42.34 -2.22 -3.79
CA LEU A 6 -41.34 -1.63 -2.89
C LEU A 6 -40.51 -2.68 -2.13
N ALA A 7 -41.08 -3.84 -1.83
CA ALA A 7 -40.38 -4.94 -1.15
C ALA A 7 -39.40 -5.66 -2.08
N ALA A 8 -39.73 -5.79 -3.37
CA ALA A 8 -38.86 -6.42 -4.36
C ALA A 8 -37.61 -5.57 -4.67
N ALA A 9 -37.77 -4.24 -4.73
CA ALA A 9 -36.66 -3.32 -4.98
C ALA A 9 -35.61 -3.33 -3.85
N LEU A 10 -36.01 -3.59 -2.60
CA LEU A 10 -35.08 -3.65 -1.46
C LEU A 10 -34.24 -4.93 -1.45
N ALA A 11 -34.75 -6.03 -2.01
CA ALA A 11 -34.01 -7.30 -2.08
C ALA A 11 -32.88 -7.30 -3.14
N LEU A 12 -32.98 -6.44 -4.17
CA LEU A 12 -31.98 -6.33 -5.24
C LEU A 12 -30.70 -5.56 -4.82
N VAL A 13 -30.70 -4.86 -3.68
CA VAL A 13 -29.56 -4.03 -3.25
C VAL A 13 -28.46 -4.85 -2.54
N MET A 14 -28.71 -6.09 -2.15
CA MET A 14 -27.79 -6.88 -1.32
C MET A 14 -26.86 -7.84 -2.11
N VAL A 15 -26.88 -7.81 -3.44
CA VAL A 15 -26.07 -8.71 -4.31
C VAL A 15 -25.08 -7.89 -5.17
N SER A 16 -24.25 -7.05 -4.55
CA SER A 16 -23.15 -6.38 -5.28
C SER A 16 -21.75 -6.66 -4.74
N CYS A 17 -21.61 -7.42 -3.66
CA CYS A 17 -20.31 -7.79 -3.11
C CYS A 17 -19.97 -9.27 -3.41
N ALA A 18 -19.84 -9.61 -4.68
CA ALA A 18 -19.22 -10.87 -5.08
C ALA A 18 -17.71 -10.66 -5.29
N PRO A 19 -16.82 -11.40 -4.60
CA PRO A 19 -15.39 -11.26 -4.80
C PRO A 19 -15.00 -11.78 -6.19
N ALA A 20 -14.26 -10.98 -6.94
CA ALA A 20 -13.65 -11.42 -8.20
C ALA A 20 -12.61 -12.54 -7.92
N PRO A 21 -12.45 -13.52 -8.83
CA PRO A 21 -11.40 -14.53 -8.70
C PRO A 21 -10.02 -13.85 -8.65
N PRO A 22 -9.13 -14.28 -7.74
CA PRO A 22 -7.80 -13.69 -7.65
C PRO A 22 -7.04 -13.92 -8.95
N PRO A 23 -6.25 -12.93 -9.42
CA PRO A 23 -5.39 -13.13 -10.58
C PRO A 23 -4.39 -14.27 -10.31
N PRO A 24 -3.91 -14.98 -11.36
CA PRO A 24 -2.91 -16.02 -11.20
C PRO A 24 -1.70 -15.48 -10.46
N ILE A 25 -1.37 -16.11 -9.34
CA ILE A 25 -0.23 -15.74 -8.51
C ILE A 25 1.03 -16.19 -9.26
N VAL A 26 1.61 -15.29 -10.05
CA VAL A 26 2.96 -15.48 -10.58
C VAL A 26 3.93 -15.37 -9.40
N SER A 27 4.53 -16.48 -9.02
CA SER A 27 5.66 -16.49 -8.09
C SER A 27 6.78 -15.68 -8.71
N ALA A 28 6.91 -14.43 -8.30
CA ALA A 28 8.03 -13.59 -8.71
C ALA A 28 9.32 -14.30 -8.28
N ALA A 29 10.19 -14.62 -9.24
CA ALA A 29 11.58 -14.90 -8.94
C ALA A 29 12.12 -13.74 -8.09
N GLY A 30 12.96 -14.05 -7.10
CA GLY A 30 13.53 -13.04 -6.21
C GLY A 30 14.21 -11.89 -6.98
N PRO A 31 14.48 -10.76 -6.31
CA PRO A 31 15.05 -9.59 -6.98
C PRO A 31 16.41 -9.92 -7.62
N ASP A 32 16.60 -9.46 -8.86
CA ASP A 32 17.90 -9.52 -9.53
C ASP A 32 18.90 -8.59 -8.82
N VAL A 33 19.95 -9.19 -8.25
CA VAL A 33 20.96 -8.47 -7.45
C VAL A 33 21.76 -7.51 -8.32
N ALA A 34 22.16 -7.90 -9.53
CA ALA A 34 23.01 -7.08 -10.40
C ALA A 34 22.22 -5.89 -10.96
N ALA A 35 20.97 -6.10 -11.36
CA ALA A 35 20.08 -5.02 -11.78
C ALA A 35 19.79 -4.06 -10.61
N CYS A 36 19.64 -4.58 -9.39
CA CYS A 36 19.41 -3.77 -8.20
C CYS A 36 20.61 -2.87 -7.88
N THR A 37 21.82 -3.43 -7.86
CA THR A 37 23.04 -2.65 -7.57
C THR A 37 23.35 -1.64 -8.67
N ALA A 38 23.09 -1.96 -9.94
CA ALA A 38 23.24 -1.03 -11.06
C ALA A 38 22.32 0.21 -10.94
N LYS A 39 21.17 0.07 -10.26
CA LYS A 39 20.26 1.18 -9.94
C LYS A 39 20.63 1.92 -8.65
N GLY A 40 21.76 1.58 -8.01
CA GLY A 40 22.17 2.12 -6.71
C GLY A 40 21.38 1.56 -5.52
N GLY A 41 20.68 0.44 -5.71
CA GLY A 41 19.90 -0.23 -4.68
C GLY A 41 20.67 -1.32 -3.94
N THR A 42 20.05 -1.83 -2.87
CA THR A 42 20.52 -2.99 -2.12
C THR A 42 19.39 -3.98 -1.90
N VAL A 43 19.64 -5.28 -2.11
CA VAL A 43 18.65 -6.32 -1.81
C VAL A 43 18.60 -6.55 -0.30
N ARG A 44 17.42 -6.39 0.28
CA ARG A 44 17.19 -6.51 1.73
C ARG A 44 15.89 -7.27 2.01
N PRO A 45 15.78 -7.99 3.14
CA PRO A 45 14.51 -8.56 3.56
C PRO A 45 13.58 -7.42 3.99
N VAL A 46 12.39 -7.37 3.40
CA VAL A 46 11.36 -6.39 3.69
C VAL A 46 10.10 -7.05 4.22
N CYS A 47 9.23 -6.23 4.83
CA CYS A 47 7.95 -6.63 5.40
C CYS A 47 8.09 -7.64 6.57
N ARG A 48 6.98 -7.97 7.23
CA ARG A 48 6.98 -8.95 8.33
C ARG A 48 7.41 -10.35 7.89
N MET A 49 7.16 -10.71 6.64
CA MET A 49 7.50 -12.03 6.06
C MET A 49 8.96 -12.12 5.58
N GLN A 50 9.77 -11.06 5.71
CA GLN A 50 11.19 -11.06 5.30
C GLN A 50 11.38 -11.43 3.81
N ARG A 51 10.48 -10.94 2.95
CA ARG A 51 10.61 -11.19 1.50
C ARG A 51 11.78 -10.37 0.96
N PRO A 52 12.71 -10.93 0.18
CA PRO A 52 13.79 -10.14 -0.41
C PRO A 52 13.23 -9.15 -1.43
N ALA A 53 13.61 -7.89 -1.33
CA ALA A 53 13.28 -6.85 -2.31
C ALA A 53 14.48 -5.93 -2.56
N CYS A 54 14.54 -5.35 -3.76
CA CYS A 54 15.51 -4.29 -4.06
C CYS A 54 15.06 -2.97 -3.41
N VAL A 55 15.88 -2.44 -2.52
CA VAL A 55 15.65 -1.16 -1.83
C VAL A 55 16.56 -0.10 -2.43
N ILE A 56 15.97 0.89 -3.10
CA ILE A 56 16.67 2.06 -3.65
C ILE A 56 16.30 3.26 -2.78
N ALA A 57 17.29 3.90 -2.18
CA ALA A 57 17.07 5.14 -1.44
C ALA A 57 16.85 6.30 -2.43
N TYR A 58 15.97 7.23 -2.08
CA TYR A 58 15.89 8.48 -2.83
C TYR A 58 17.19 9.30 -2.64
N ALA A 59 17.58 10.09 -3.63
CA ALA A 59 18.82 10.88 -3.59
C ALA A 59 18.81 12.00 -2.52
N ASP A 60 17.63 12.35 -2.04
CA ASP A 60 17.31 13.28 -0.97
C ASP A 60 17.02 12.59 0.37
N ALA A 61 17.21 11.26 0.47
CA ALA A 61 16.97 10.53 1.73
C ALA A 61 17.76 11.15 2.90
N GLY A 62 17.05 11.48 3.98
CA GLY A 62 17.62 12.11 5.18
C GLY A 62 17.75 13.63 5.12
N LYS A 63 17.42 14.27 3.99
CA LYS A 63 17.36 15.74 3.89
C LYS A 63 15.99 16.25 4.33
N SER A 64 15.96 17.44 4.92
CA SER A 64 14.73 18.19 5.13
C SER A 64 14.29 18.82 3.81
N CYS A 65 13.06 18.55 3.40
CA CYS A 65 12.38 19.25 2.32
C CYS A 65 11.48 20.34 2.93
N SER A 66 11.41 21.53 2.33
CA SER A 66 10.50 22.58 2.78
C SER A 66 9.09 22.33 2.24
N ASP A 67 8.98 21.89 0.99
CA ASP A 67 7.73 21.44 0.40
C ASP A 67 7.90 20.20 -0.51
N LYS A 68 6.79 19.75 -1.11
CA LYS A 68 6.76 18.52 -1.92
C LYS A 68 7.57 18.63 -3.22
N SER A 69 7.87 19.83 -3.70
CA SER A 69 8.68 20.04 -4.91
C SER A 69 10.18 19.88 -4.65
N ASP A 70 10.64 20.03 -3.41
CA ASP A 70 12.04 19.82 -3.00
C ASP A 70 12.40 18.33 -2.86
N CYS A 71 11.39 17.47 -2.75
CA CYS A 71 11.54 16.05 -2.42
C CYS A 71 11.28 15.18 -3.65
N LEU A 72 12.20 14.27 -3.96
CA LEU A 72 11.97 13.24 -5.00
C LEU A 72 10.98 12.17 -4.52
N GLY A 73 10.89 12.02 -3.20
CA GLY A 73 9.99 11.08 -2.53
C GLY A 73 8.79 11.75 -1.88
N ARG A 74 8.30 11.12 -0.81
CA ARG A 74 7.22 11.65 0.01
C ARG A 74 7.80 12.68 0.98
N CYS A 75 7.24 13.89 0.99
CA CYS A 75 7.53 14.86 2.04
C CYS A 75 7.08 14.28 3.39
N LEU A 76 8.02 14.09 4.31
CA LEU A 76 7.74 13.60 5.66
C LEU A 76 7.67 14.79 6.63
N TYR A 77 6.75 14.73 7.58
CA TYR A 77 6.65 15.72 8.64
C TYR A 77 7.82 15.55 9.62
N GLN A 78 8.56 16.63 9.87
CA GLN A 78 9.78 16.67 10.69
C GLN A 78 9.51 16.94 12.19
N GLY A 79 8.34 16.56 12.70
CA GLY A 79 8.02 16.64 14.13
C GLY A 79 7.53 15.30 14.67
N GLU A 80 7.42 15.17 16.00
CA GLU A 80 6.73 14.04 16.62
C GLU A 80 5.39 13.81 15.93
N ALA A 81 5.22 12.62 15.36
CA ALA A 81 3.93 12.20 14.86
C ALA A 81 2.92 12.37 16.01
N PRO A 82 1.76 13.01 15.78
CA PRO A 82 0.72 13.05 16.79
C PRO A 82 0.47 11.61 17.20
N GLN A 83 0.65 11.33 18.50
CA GLN A 83 0.42 10.00 19.03
C GLN A 83 -1.03 9.69 18.68
N ALA A 84 -1.24 8.67 17.85
CA ALA A 84 -2.59 8.25 17.51
C ALA A 84 -3.24 7.79 18.82
N VAL A 85 -3.93 8.71 19.49
CA VAL A 85 -4.76 8.42 20.65
C VAL A 85 -5.90 7.56 20.11
N GLY A 86 -5.66 6.26 20.19
CA GLY A 86 -6.60 5.15 20.11
C GLY A 86 -7.73 5.27 19.10
N LEU A 87 -7.52 4.71 17.91
CA LEU A 87 -8.51 3.87 17.22
C LEU A 87 -7.76 2.81 16.40
N VAL A 88 -6.96 1.97 17.08
CA VAL A 88 -6.73 0.63 16.57
C VAL A 88 -8.04 -0.12 16.80
N GLY A 89 -8.76 -0.40 15.71
CA GLY A 89 -9.97 -1.19 15.75
C GLY A 89 -9.68 -2.56 16.37
N ALA A 90 -10.49 -2.93 17.36
CA ALA A 90 -10.55 -4.28 17.87
C ALA A 90 -10.89 -5.26 16.73
N GLY A 91 -9.99 -6.21 16.51
CA GLY A 91 -10.28 -7.48 15.85
C GLY A 91 -10.23 -8.58 16.90
#